data_AF-A0A3D6DFX4-F1
#
_entry.id   AF-A0A3D6DFX4-F1
#
_cell.length_a   1.000
_cell.length_b   1.000
_cell.length_c   1.000
_cell.angle_alpha   90.00
_cell.angle_beta   90.00
_cell.angle_gamma   90.00
#
_symmetry.space_group_name_H-M   'P 1'
#
loop_
_entity.id
_entity.type
_entity.pdbx_description
1 polymer ?
#
loop_
_entity_poly.entity_id
_entity_poly.type
_entity_poly.pdbx_seq_one_letter_code
_entity_poly.pdbx_strand_id
1 'polypeptide(L)'
;SRYSKDDNTPAAPQGLKPPSWWRQWSIQSTRDLTRKWKNRQYLLINLIEAPLLAVLLAFILRSTEDGSGYSFGQATNIPHFLFIAVIVAIFMGLTVSAEELFRDRLMRKREHNLRLNWAAYLTAKCSVLFGISAVQTLLFAMASYVILELPGQFLAYWFTLFSVAACANMFGLIISLLFNSVRVIYLAIPLFIIPQLMLGGAIVTFDQLNPSISRPSGVSPVGQVMISRWGFEALTTLYSAETEYAAALLNANESLAQSAFLRDRWHPEMVRQITQAHQGNAEALRTVAAEWNALFERGEIDVNARFEDGIDEAEMAILLDELEQYRQVQRNNWRASKNRKDDVLRKKGWDDPEKGKAIKEAQYNQVLIDWTTQDQVLNQGFSVYQNQIINTKDALYAAPEWPGLGAFHASKSRFGQRVMPKSWGNWMVLWGTTLVFMLTLSLKNAFRLRGRSQRI
;
A
#
# COMPACT_ATOMS: atom_id res chain seq x y z
N SER A 1 18.69 -76.69 11.65
CA SER A 1 17.49 -75.91 11.25
C SER A 1 17.69 -74.44 11.58
N ARG A 2 18.29 -73.67 10.67
CA ARG A 2 18.29 -72.20 10.65
C ARG A 2 18.41 -71.79 9.19
N TYR A 3 17.27 -71.54 8.55
CA TYR A 3 17.23 -70.95 7.21
C TYR A 3 17.34 -69.44 7.36
N SER A 4 18.44 -68.89 6.84
CA SER A 4 18.61 -67.47 6.51
C SER A 4 17.47 -67.05 5.58
N LYS A 5 16.68 -66.05 5.96
CA LYS A 5 15.79 -65.36 5.03
C LYS A 5 16.59 -64.21 4.45
N ASP A 6 16.96 -64.40 3.18
CA ASP A 6 17.58 -63.39 2.34
C ASP A 6 16.78 -62.08 2.37
N ASP A 7 17.46 -61.03 2.80
CA ASP A 7 17.00 -59.65 2.75
C ASP A 7 17.17 -59.13 1.31
N ASN A 8 16.42 -59.72 0.37
CA ASN A 8 16.35 -59.26 -1.02
C ASN A 8 15.32 -58.13 -1.13
N THR A 9 15.63 -56.98 -0.52
CA THR A 9 15.09 -55.71 -1.01
C THR A 9 15.92 -55.32 -2.24
N PRO A 10 15.32 -55.10 -3.42
CA PRO A 10 16.08 -54.62 -4.56
C PRO A 10 16.68 -53.26 -4.19
N ALA A 11 18.01 -53.17 -4.16
CA ALA A 11 18.70 -51.90 -4.07
C ALA A 11 18.19 -50.98 -5.18
N ALA A 12 17.76 -49.77 -4.82
CA ALA A 12 17.30 -48.77 -5.78
C ALA A 12 18.35 -48.63 -6.90
N PRO A 13 17.95 -48.61 -8.19
CA PRO A 13 18.90 -48.56 -9.29
C PRO A 13 19.82 -47.35 -9.12
N GLN A 14 21.09 -47.62 -8.82
CA GLN A 14 22.15 -46.63 -8.80
C GLN A 14 22.38 -46.16 -10.24
N GLY A 15 22.25 -44.86 -10.52
CA GLY A 15 22.83 -44.32 -11.75
C GLY A 15 22.18 -43.10 -12.40
N LEU A 16 20.96 -42.71 -12.04
CA LEU A 16 20.36 -41.50 -12.64
C LEU A 16 20.73 -40.26 -11.82
N LYS A 17 21.70 -39.48 -12.32
CA LYS A 17 21.95 -38.12 -11.81
C LYS A 17 20.63 -37.34 -11.87
N PRO A 18 20.22 -36.65 -10.78
CA PRO A 18 19.01 -35.85 -10.82
C PRO A 18 19.15 -34.79 -11.92
N PRO A 19 18.08 -34.51 -12.69
CA PRO A 19 18.13 -33.53 -13.77
C PRO A 19 18.53 -32.15 -13.24
N SER A 20 19.10 -31.30 -14.09
CA SER A 20 19.50 -29.93 -13.72
C SER A 20 18.31 -29.12 -13.20
N TRP A 21 18.60 -28.07 -12.41
CA TRP A 21 17.58 -27.21 -11.79
C TRP A 21 16.56 -26.68 -12.80
N TRP A 22 17.02 -26.14 -13.94
CA TRP A 22 16.16 -25.62 -15.01
C TRP A 22 15.25 -26.69 -15.64
N ARG A 23 15.78 -27.90 -15.84
CA ARG A 23 15.00 -29.00 -16.40
C ARG A 23 13.95 -29.48 -15.41
N GLN A 24 14.30 -29.53 -14.11
CA GLN A 24 13.34 -29.82 -13.04
C GLN A 24 12.24 -28.76 -12.97
N TRP A 25 12.60 -27.49 -13.04
CA TRP A 25 11.64 -26.37 -13.03
C TRP A 25 10.66 -26.47 -14.21
N SER A 26 11.18 -26.62 -15.43
CA SER A 26 10.36 -26.70 -16.65
C SER A 26 9.40 -27.90 -16.64
N ILE A 27 9.88 -29.08 -16.23
CA ILE A 27 9.03 -30.28 -16.11
C ILE A 27 7.91 -30.04 -15.11
N GLN A 28 8.21 -29.42 -13.97
CA GLN A 28 7.25 -29.19 -12.90
C GLN A 28 6.22 -28.12 -13.27
N SER A 29 6.66 -27.00 -13.86
CA SER A 29 5.77 -25.97 -14.40
C SER A 29 4.86 -26.54 -15.48
N THR A 30 5.41 -27.30 -16.44
CA THR A 30 4.62 -27.93 -17.51
C THR A 30 3.60 -28.92 -16.94
N ARG A 31 4.00 -29.74 -15.96
CA ARG A 31 3.12 -30.69 -15.28
C ARG A 31 1.96 -29.98 -14.58
N ASP A 32 2.26 -28.92 -13.83
CA ASP A 32 1.25 -28.18 -13.07
C ASP A 32 0.28 -27.47 -14.01
N LEU A 33 0.81 -26.80 -15.03
CA LEU A 33 0.01 -26.13 -16.05
C LEU A 33 -0.89 -27.12 -16.79
N THR A 34 -0.35 -28.27 -17.23
CA THR A 34 -1.12 -29.31 -17.94
C THR A 34 -2.24 -29.88 -17.07
N ARG A 35 -1.99 -30.09 -15.77
CA ARG A 35 -3.02 -30.56 -14.82
C ARG A 35 -4.16 -29.55 -14.71
N LYS A 36 -3.85 -28.26 -14.60
CA LYS A 36 -4.85 -27.19 -14.53
C LYS A 36 -5.60 -27.03 -15.84
N TRP A 37 -4.90 -27.09 -16.98
CA TRP A 37 -5.48 -26.98 -18.32
C TRP A 37 -6.47 -28.10 -18.65
N LYS A 38 -6.21 -29.31 -18.15
CA LYS A 38 -7.15 -30.43 -18.26
C LYS A 38 -8.40 -30.24 -17.39
N ASN A 39 -8.32 -29.46 -16.31
CA ASN A 39 -9.46 -29.13 -15.47
C ASN A 39 -10.18 -27.87 -16.00
N ARG A 40 -10.94 -28.05 -17.08
CA ARG A 40 -11.66 -26.95 -17.76
C ARG A 40 -12.62 -26.22 -16.84
N GLN A 41 -13.32 -26.93 -15.94
CA GLN A 41 -14.27 -26.31 -15.01
C GLN A 41 -13.56 -25.35 -14.04
N TYR A 42 -12.45 -25.79 -13.46
CA TYR A 42 -11.64 -24.94 -12.58
C TYR A 42 -11.10 -23.69 -13.30
N LEU A 43 -10.58 -23.85 -14.52
CA LEU A 43 -10.08 -22.70 -15.28
C LEU A 43 -11.20 -21.75 -15.70
N LEU A 44 -12.34 -22.26 -16.16
CA LEU A 44 -13.47 -21.43 -16.55
C LEU A 44 -14.01 -20.63 -15.37
N ILE A 45 -14.20 -21.26 -14.21
CA ILE A 45 -14.65 -20.57 -13.00
C ILE A 45 -13.67 -19.46 -12.63
N ASN A 46 -12.37 -19.77 -12.52
CA ASN A 46 -11.36 -18.79 -12.14
C ASN A 46 -11.21 -17.63 -13.16
N LEU A 47 -11.35 -17.91 -14.45
CA LEU A 47 -11.22 -16.89 -15.50
C LEU A 47 -12.47 -16.03 -15.64
N ILE A 48 -13.67 -16.57 -15.37
CA ILE A 48 -14.95 -15.84 -15.47
C ILE A 48 -15.24 -15.08 -14.17
N GLU A 49 -14.84 -15.61 -13.02
CA GLU A 49 -15.02 -14.98 -11.71
C GLU A 49 -14.47 -13.55 -11.69
N ALA A 50 -13.26 -13.35 -12.22
CA ALA A 50 -12.62 -12.04 -12.24
C ALA A 50 -13.35 -10.94 -13.03
N PRO A 51 -13.67 -11.13 -14.33
CA PRO A 51 -14.46 -10.16 -15.08
C PRO A 51 -15.88 -10.03 -14.54
N LEU A 52 -16.50 -11.10 -14.05
CA LEU A 52 -17.84 -11.02 -13.45
C LEU A 52 -17.85 -10.10 -12.21
N LEU A 53 -16.89 -10.28 -11.30
CA LEU A 53 -16.75 -9.42 -10.12
C LEU A 53 -16.41 -7.98 -10.51
N ALA A 54 -15.57 -7.77 -11.52
CA ALA A 54 -15.24 -6.44 -12.03
C ALA A 54 -16.48 -5.74 -12.58
N VAL A 55 -17.25 -6.40 -13.44
CA VAL A 55 -18.49 -5.86 -14.01
C VAL A 55 -19.50 -5.54 -12.93
N LEU A 56 -19.73 -6.47 -11.99
CA LEU A 56 -20.67 -6.28 -10.89
C LEU A 56 -20.28 -5.07 -10.03
N LEU A 57 -19.03 -5.02 -9.60
CA LEU A 57 -18.54 -3.95 -8.72
C LEU A 57 -18.53 -2.59 -9.42
N ALA A 58 -18.02 -2.56 -10.65
CA ALA A 58 -17.96 -1.33 -11.44
C ALA A 58 -19.37 -0.81 -11.74
N PHE A 59 -20.31 -1.70 -12.07
CA PHE A 59 -21.71 -1.31 -12.29
C PHE A 59 -22.37 -0.73 -11.02
N ILE A 60 -22.20 -1.40 -9.87
CA ILE A 60 -22.78 -0.94 -8.59
C ILE A 60 -22.19 0.41 -8.17
N LEU A 61 -20.88 0.63 -8.40
CA LEU A 61 -20.18 1.83 -7.94
C LEU A 61 -20.13 2.95 -8.98
N ARG A 62 -20.57 2.73 -10.23
CA ARG A 62 -20.69 3.76 -11.27
C ARG A 62 -21.85 4.70 -10.93
N SER A 63 -21.56 5.72 -10.13
CA SER A 63 -22.54 6.71 -9.66
C SER A 63 -21.95 8.12 -9.62
N THR A 64 -22.79 9.13 -9.86
CA THR A 64 -22.52 10.58 -9.82
C THR A 64 -23.63 11.26 -9.01
N GLU A 65 -23.34 12.38 -8.34
CA GLU A 65 -24.31 13.05 -7.44
C GLU A 65 -25.60 13.51 -8.13
N ASP A 66 -25.48 14.10 -9.33
CA ASP A 66 -26.61 14.76 -10.01
C ASP A 66 -27.36 13.85 -11.00
N GLY A 67 -27.02 12.56 -11.07
CA GLY A 67 -27.59 11.65 -12.08
C GLY A 67 -27.32 12.03 -13.54
N SER A 68 -26.40 12.98 -13.78
CA SER A 68 -25.90 13.37 -15.09
C SER A 68 -25.06 12.25 -15.75
N GLY A 69 -24.59 12.49 -16.99
CA GLY A 69 -23.66 11.59 -17.65
C GLY A 69 -22.45 11.28 -16.75
N TYR A 70 -22.05 10.02 -16.71
CA TYR A 70 -20.92 9.59 -15.90
C TYR A 70 -19.60 10.19 -16.41
N SER A 71 -18.78 10.66 -15.48
CA SER A 71 -17.38 11.00 -15.71
C SER A 71 -16.56 10.61 -14.49
N PHE A 72 -15.27 10.28 -14.70
CA PHE A 72 -14.37 9.94 -13.60
C PHE A 72 -14.32 11.04 -12.53
N GLY A 73 -14.30 12.31 -12.93
CA GLY A 73 -14.15 13.43 -12.01
C GLY A 73 -15.36 13.69 -11.11
N GLN A 74 -16.56 13.34 -11.58
CA GLN A 74 -17.81 13.45 -10.81
C GLN A 74 -18.18 12.16 -10.06
N ALA A 75 -17.42 11.08 -10.24
CA ALA A 75 -17.74 9.79 -9.66
C ALA A 75 -17.53 9.77 -8.13
N THR A 76 -18.57 9.42 -7.38
CA THR A 76 -18.53 9.51 -5.90
C THR A 76 -17.85 8.32 -5.24
N ASN A 77 -17.82 7.16 -5.90
CA ASN A 77 -17.40 5.89 -5.29
C ASN A 77 -16.01 5.41 -5.70
N ILE A 78 -15.19 6.23 -6.37
CA ILE A 78 -13.87 5.82 -6.85
C ILE A 78 -12.96 5.30 -5.71
N PRO A 79 -12.82 5.98 -4.55
CA PRO A 79 -11.96 5.47 -3.48
C PRO A 79 -12.42 4.11 -2.95
N HIS A 80 -13.74 3.93 -2.78
CA HIS A 80 -14.33 2.66 -2.37
C HIS A 80 -14.07 1.55 -3.39
N PHE A 81 -14.23 1.85 -4.69
CA PHE A 81 -13.90 0.91 -5.75
C PHE A 81 -12.43 0.47 -5.69
N LEU A 82 -11.50 1.42 -5.59
CA LEU A 82 -10.06 1.11 -5.53
C LEU A 82 -9.73 0.22 -4.34
N PHE A 83 -10.34 0.47 -3.18
CA PHE A 83 -10.16 -0.38 -2.00
C PHE A 83 -10.70 -1.80 -2.23
N ILE A 84 -11.94 -1.92 -2.69
CA ILE A 84 -12.56 -3.23 -2.90
C ILE A 84 -11.83 -4.01 -4.00
N ALA A 85 -11.33 -3.36 -5.06
CA ALA A 85 -10.51 -3.98 -6.09
C ALA A 85 -9.25 -4.65 -5.52
N VAL A 86 -8.58 -4.01 -4.55
CA VAL A 86 -7.43 -4.58 -3.83
C VAL A 86 -7.86 -5.81 -3.03
N ILE A 87 -9.00 -5.76 -2.32
CA ILE A 87 -9.52 -6.90 -1.56
C ILE A 87 -9.87 -8.07 -2.48
N VAL A 88 -10.48 -7.80 -3.63
CA VAL A 88 -10.78 -8.81 -4.65
C VAL A 88 -9.49 -9.46 -5.17
N ALA A 89 -8.44 -8.68 -5.43
CA ALA A 89 -7.13 -9.21 -5.83
C ALA A 89 -6.50 -10.10 -4.74
N ILE A 90 -6.62 -9.74 -3.46
CA ILE A 90 -6.20 -10.60 -2.33
C ILE A 90 -7.00 -11.90 -2.34
N PHE A 91 -8.34 -11.81 -2.44
CA PHE A 91 -9.22 -12.98 -2.43
C PHE A 91 -8.85 -13.95 -3.56
N MET A 92 -8.70 -13.47 -4.80
CA MET A 92 -8.28 -14.28 -5.95
C MET A 92 -6.92 -14.95 -5.73
N GLY A 93 -5.94 -14.22 -5.21
CA GLY A 93 -4.62 -14.79 -4.90
C GLY A 93 -4.70 -15.89 -3.85
N LEU A 94 -5.53 -15.72 -2.80
CA LEU A 94 -5.72 -16.74 -1.77
C LEU A 94 -6.46 -17.97 -2.29
N THR A 95 -7.56 -17.81 -3.03
CA THR A 95 -8.36 -18.93 -3.52
C THR A 95 -7.59 -19.83 -4.48
N VAL A 96 -6.76 -19.24 -5.35
CA VAL A 96 -5.96 -20.00 -6.33
C VAL A 96 -4.78 -20.74 -5.69
N SER A 97 -4.23 -20.26 -4.57
CA SER A 97 -2.99 -20.78 -3.98
C SER A 97 -3.17 -21.58 -2.69
N ALA A 98 -4.22 -21.33 -1.91
CA ALA A 98 -4.35 -21.85 -0.55
C ALA A 98 -4.47 -23.38 -0.46
N GLU A 99 -4.93 -24.06 -1.51
CA GLU A 99 -5.04 -25.53 -1.52
C GLU A 99 -3.84 -26.22 -2.19
N GLU A 100 -3.01 -25.48 -2.92
CA GLU A 100 -2.07 -26.05 -3.87
C GLU A 100 -1.03 -26.97 -3.22
N LEU A 101 -0.44 -26.51 -2.12
CA LEU A 101 0.62 -27.25 -1.45
C LEU A 101 0.09 -28.39 -0.58
N PHE A 102 -1.15 -28.24 -0.10
CA PHE A 102 -1.92 -29.28 0.57
C PHE A 102 -2.21 -30.45 -0.37
N ARG A 103 -2.73 -30.16 -1.58
CA ARG A 103 -3.06 -31.17 -2.59
C ARG A 103 -1.83 -31.94 -3.08
N ASP A 104 -0.68 -31.28 -3.16
CA ASP A 104 0.59 -31.89 -3.56
C ASP A 104 1.29 -32.72 -2.46
N ARG A 105 0.74 -32.81 -1.23
CA ARG A 105 1.37 -33.55 -0.12
C ARG A 105 1.61 -35.04 -0.43
N LEU A 106 0.60 -35.74 -0.97
CA LEU A 106 0.69 -37.18 -1.25
C LEU A 106 1.69 -37.47 -2.37
N MET A 107 1.67 -36.67 -3.43
CA MET A 107 2.62 -36.77 -4.55
C MET A 107 4.05 -36.59 -4.05
N ARG A 108 4.32 -35.57 -3.24
CA ARG A 108 5.66 -35.31 -2.70
C ARG A 108 6.13 -36.39 -1.72
N LYS A 109 5.22 -37.06 -0.99
CA LYS A 109 5.58 -38.21 -0.15
C LYS A 109 6.10 -39.37 -1.00
N ARG A 110 5.51 -39.60 -2.18
CA ARG A 110 5.97 -40.64 -3.14
C ARG A 110 7.29 -40.27 -3.82
N GLU A 111 7.49 -38.99 -4.12
CA GLU A 111 8.69 -38.49 -4.81
C GLU A 111 9.86 -38.17 -3.86
N HIS A 112 9.72 -38.39 -2.55
CA HIS A 112 10.72 -38.02 -1.56
C HIS A 112 12.09 -38.64 -1.81
N ASN A 113 12.11 -39.89 -2.30
CA ASN A 113 13.33 -40.66 -2.56
C ASN A 113 14.06 -40.22 -3.85
N LEU A 114 13.45 -39.39 -4.69
CA LEU A 114 13.98 -38.98 -6.00
C LEU A 114 14.96 -37.79 -5.94
N ARG A 115 15.34 -37.31 -4.75
CA ARG A 115 16.28 -36.18 -4.52
C ARG A 115 15.97 -34.93 -5.38
N LEU A 116 14.68 -34.62 -5.58
CA LEU A 116 14.24 -33.44 -6.32
C LEU A 116 14.55 -32.14 -5.55
N ASN A 117 14.90 -31.09 -6.29
CA ASN A 117 15.24 -29.80 -5.72
C ASN A 117 13.96 -29.04 -5.28
N TRP A 118 13.85 -28.77 -3.97
CA TRP A 118 12.72 -28.06 -3.39
C TRP A 118 12.54 -26.63 -3.92
N ALA A 119 13.64 -25.91 -4.12
CA ALA A 119 13.60 -24.55 -4.66
C ALA A 119 13.11 -24.55 -6.12
N ALA A 120 13.53 -25.53 -6.93
CA ALA A 120 13.04 -25.69 -8.30
C ALA A 120 11.52 -25.95 -8.32
N TYR A 121 11.01 -26.80 -7.42
CA TYR A 121 9.57 -27.05 -7.27
C TYR A 121 8.82 -25.79 -6.88
N LEU A 122 9.28 -25.12 -5.83
CA LEU A 122 8.57 -23.97 -5.27
C LEU A 122 8.53 -22.82 -6.28
N THR A 123 9.65 -22.48 -6.90
CA THR A 123 9.71 -21.42 -7.92
C THR A 123 8.91 -21.77 -9.18
N ALA A 124 8.89 -23.03 -9.61
CA ALA A 124 8.03 -23.50 -10.70
C ALA A 124 6.55 -23.30 -10.36
N LYS A 125 6.17 -23.66 -9.13
CA LYS A 125 4.81 -23.49 -8.61
C LYS A 125 4.41 -22.03 -8.52
N CYS A 126 5.24 -21.19 -7.92
CA CYS A 126 4.99 -19.75 -7.81
C CYS A 126 4.82 -19.11 -9.19
N SER A 127 5.63 -19.50 -10.17
CA SER A 127 5.53 -18.98 -11.54
C SER A 127 4.19 -19.29 -12.20
N VAL A 128 3.65 -20.50 -12.01
CA VAL A 128 2.33 -20.88 -12.52
C VAL A 128 1.22 -20.10 -11.82
N LEU A 129 1.29 -19.93 -10.50
CA LEU A 129 0.29 -19.16 -9.74
C LEU A 129 0.31 -17.68 -10.12
N PHE A 130 1.51 -17.09 -10.27
CA PHE A 130 1.65 -15.72 -10.74
C PHE A 130 1.11 -15.55 -12.16
N GLY A 131 1.33 -16.49 -13.06
CA GLY A 131 0.75 -16.46 -14.40
C GLY A 131 -0.79 -16.44 -14.36
N ILE A 132 -1.41 -17.29 -13.54
CA ILE A 132 -2.87 -17.34 -13.39
C ILE A 132 -3.39 -16.03 -12.81
N SER A 133 -2.81 -15.54 -11.71
CA SER A 133 -3.24 -14.28 -11.09
C SER A 133 -2.98 -13.06 -11.98
N ALA A 134 -1.92 -13.06 -12.78
CA ALA A 134 -1.67 -12.00 -13.76
C ALA A 134 -2.80 -11.90 -14.78
N VAL A 135 -3.25 -13.05 -15.32
CA VAL A 135 -4.38 -13.09 -16.26
C VAL A 135 -5.70 -12.69 -15.56
N GLN A 136 -5.99 -13.22 -14.38
CA GLN A 136 -7.22 -12.86 -13.64
C GLN A 136 -7.28 -11.36 -13.32
N THR A 137 -6.21 -10.81 -12.76
CA THR A 137 -6.14 -9.37 -12.43
C THR A 137 -6.14 -8.51 -13.69
N LEU A 138 -5.61 -8.99 -14.83
CA LEU A 138 -5.72 -8.29 -16.11
C LEU A 138 -7.15 -8.23 -16.60
N LEU A 139 -7.88 -9.35 -16.57
CA LEU A 139 -9.29 -9.41 -16.96
C LEU A 139 -10.14 -8.52 -16.06
N PHE A 140 -9.92 -8.57 -14.74
CA PHE A 140 -10.57 -7.68 -13.78
C PHE A 140 -10.27 -6.21 -14.12
N ALA A 141 -8.99 -5.87 -14.27
CA ALA A 141 -8.55 -4.50 -14.53
C ALA A 141 -9.11 -3.96 -15.85
N MET A 142 -9.13 -4.75 -16.93
CA MET A 142 -9.68 -4.29 -18.21
C MET A 142 -11.17 -3.97 -18.11
N ALA A 143 -11.95 -4.87 -17.49
CA ALA A 143 -13.38 -4.67 -17.33
C ALA A 143 -13.69 -3.43 -16.46
N SER A 144 -13.04 -3.30 -15.30
CA SER A 144 -13.27 -2.15 -14.43
C SER A 144 -12.75 -0.84 -15.01
N TYR A 145 -11.60 -0.85 -15.68
CA TYR A 145 -11.00 0.35 -16.29
C TYR A 145 -11.90 0.96 -17.35
N VAL A 146 -12.52 0.13 -18.19
CA VAL A 146 -13.48 0.57 -19.21
C VAL A 146 -14.79 1.04 -18.57
N ILE A 147 -15.34 0.28 -17.60
CA ILE A 147 -16.63 0.61 -16.99
C ILE A 147 -16.54 1.82 -16.03
N LEU A 148 -15.38 2.16 -15.48
CA LEU A 148 -15.21 3.33 -14.61
C LEU A 148 -14.40 4.45 -15.27
N GLU A 149 -14.08 4.33 -16.55
CA GLU A 149 -13.37 5.35 -17.34
C GLU A 149 -12.11 5.87 -16.62
N LEU A 150 -11.33 4.96 -16.03
CA LEU A 150 -10.17 5.34 -15.21
C LEU A 150 -9.08 6.00 -16.08
N PRO A 151 -8.41 7.07 -15.61
CA PRO A 151 -7.50 7.84 -16.46
C PRO A 151 -6.11 7.22 -16.64
N GLY A 152 -5.69 7.04 -17.90
CA GLY A 152 -4.30 6.98 -18.41
C GLY A 152 -3.32 5.87 -17.94
N GLN A 153 -3.45 5.39 -16.71
CA GLN A 153 -2.41 4.61 -16.02
C GLN A 153 -2.76 3.13 -15.90
N PHE A 154 -3.34 2.55 -16.96
CA PHE A 154 -3.83 1.17 -16.96
C PHE A 154 -2.76 0.14 -16.52
N LEU A 155 -1.53 0.25 -17.02
CA LEU A 155 -0.46 -0.70 -16.68
C LEU A 155 -0.09 -0.65 -15.20
N ALA A 156 0.01 0.54 -14.61
CA ALA A 156 0.31 0.71 -13.19
C ALA A 156 -0.86 0.24 -12.31
N TYR A 157 -2.10 0.50 -12.72
CA TYR A 157 -3.31 -0.01 -12.07
C TYR A 157 -3.32 -1.56 -12.06
N TRP A 158 -3.17 -2.18 -13.23
CA TRP A 158 -3.10 -3.63 -13.35
C TRP A 158 -1.92 -4.21 -12.54
N PHE A 159 -0.73 -3.63 -12.67
CA PHE A 159 0.46 -4.12 -11.99
C PHE A 159 0.33 -4.03 -10.46
N THR A 160 -0.39 -3.04 -9.94
CA THR A 160 -0.72 -2.95 -8.51
C THR A 160 -1.59 -4.12 -8.07
N LEU A 161 -2.70 -4.40 -8.79
CA LEU A 161 -3.58 -5.53 -8.50
C LEU A 161 -2.84 -6.87 -8.62
N PHE A 162 -2.01 -7.02 -9.65
CA PHE A 162 -1.16 -8.18 -9.84
C PHE A 162 -0.18 -8.37 -8.68
N SER A 163 0.50 -7.30 -8.24
CA SER A 163 1.46 -7.35 -7.12
C SER A 163 0.78 -7.75 -5.80
N VAL A 164 -0.42 -7.23 -5.56
CA VAL A 164 -1.28 -7.62 -4.43
C VAL A 164 -1.64 -9.10 -4.50
N ALA A 165 -2.13 -9.58 -5.66
CA ALA A 165 -2.50 -10.98 -5.86
C ALA A 165 -1.28 -11.92 -5.77
N ALA A 166 -0.10 -11.49 -6.24
CA ALA A 166 1.15 -12.22 -6.12
C ALA A 166 1.60 -12.37 -4.66
N CYS A 167 1.50 -11.31 -3.86
CA CYS A 167 1.77 -11.37 -2.43
C CYS A 167 0.76 -12.30 -1.71
N ALA A 168 -0.52 -12.20 -2.07
CA ALA A 168 -1.58 -13.06 -1.55
C ALA A 168 -1.40 -14.54 -1.95
N ASN A 169 -0.89 -14.83 -3.15
CA ASN A 169 -0.52 -16.18 -3.58
C ASN A 169 0.49 -16.81 -2.62
N MET A 170 1.52 -16.05 -2.23
CA MET A 170 2.54 -16.55 -1.31
C MET A 170 1.98 -16.76 0.10
N PHE A 171 1.11 -15.86 0.55
CA PHE A 171 0.40 -16.05 1.82
C PHE A 171 -0.51 -17.29 1.79
N GLY A 172 -1.23 -17.52 0.69
CA GLY A 172 -2.03 -18.73 0.50
C GLY A 172 -1.19 -20.01 0.48
N LEU A 173 -0.01 -20.01 -0.16
CA LEU A 173 0.91 -21.15 -0.07
C LEU A 173 1.37 -21.44 1.38
N ILE A 174 1.56 -20.41 2.20
CA ILE A 174 1.86 -20.58 3.63
C ILE A 174 0.66 -21.22 4.35
N ILE A 175 -0.55 -20.71 4.15
CA ILE A 175 -1.80 -21.31 4.66
C ILE A 175 -1.89 -22.80 4.27
N SER A 176 -1.58 -23.11 3.01
CA SER A 176 -1.59 -24.47 2.46
C SER A 176 -0.64 -25.44 3.17
N LEU A 177 0.44 -24.94 3.78
CA LEU A 177 1.35 -25.72 4.62
C LEU A 177 0.89 -25.83 6.07
N LEU A 178 0.31 -24.78 6.62
CA LEU A 178 -0.05 -24.69 8.03
C LEU A 178 -1.26 -25.59 8.37
N PHE A 179 -2.28 -25.60 7.53
CA PHE A 179 -3.53 -26.30 7.83
C PHE A 179 -3.52 -27.76 7.34
N ASN A 180 -4.32 -28.61 7.99
CA ASN A 180 -4.35 -30.06 7.75
C ASN A 180 -5.63 -30.58 7.08
N SER A 181 -6.55 -29.70 6.70
CA SER A 181 -7.78 -30.06 6.00
C SER A 181 -8.20 -28.95 5.05
N VAL A 182 -8.73 -29.32 3.89
CA VAL A 182 -9.29 -28.39 2.89
C VAL A 182 -10.40 -27.54 3.51
N ARG A 183 -11.24 -28.12 4.37
CA ARG A 183 -12.30 -27.38 5.09
C ARG A 183 -11.72 -26.25 5.94
N VAL A 184 -10.63 -26.52 6.65
CA VAL A 184 -10.00 -25.52 7.53
C VAL A 184 -9.33 -24.43 6.70
N ILE A 185 -8.73 -24.78 5.55
CA ILE A 185 -8.16 -23.81 4.61
C ILE A 185 -9.24 -22.82 4.14
N TYR A 186 -10.41 -23.29 3.73
CA TYR A 186 -11.49 -22.41 3.28
C TYR A 186 -12.08 -21.56 4.42
N LEU A 187 -12.14 -22.07 5.65
CA LEU A 187 -12.54 -21.27 6.81
C LEU A 187 -11.53 -20.17 7.15
N ALA A 188 -10.24 -20.40 6.86
CA ALA A 188 -9.18 -19.45 7.14
C ALA A 188 -9.20 -18.24 6.20
N ILE A 189 -9.59 -18.41 4.92
CA ILE A 189 -9.56 -17.33 3.93
C ILE A 189 -10.39 -16.10 4.38
N PRO A 190 -11.69 -16.22 4.72
CA PRO A 190 -12.47 -15.08 5.21
C PRO A 190 -11.93 -14.49 6.52
N LEU A 191 -11.43 -15.34 7.43
CA LEU A 191 -10.85 -14.91 8.69
C LEU A 191 -9.63 -14.00 8.48
N PHE A 192 -8.85 -14.23 7.41
CA PHE A 192 -7.74 -13.34 7.05
C PHE A 192 -8.20 -12.10 6.29
N ILE A 193 -9.30 -12.16 5.54
CA ILE A 193 -9.81 -11.01 4.78
C ILE A 193 -10.42 -9.95 5.70
N ILE A 194 -11.09 -10.34 6.79
CA ILE A 194 -11.68 -9.38 7.73
C ILE A 194 -10.63 -8.39 8.30
N PRO A 195 -9.46 -8.82 8.82
CA PRO A 195 -8.39 -7.93 9.20
C PRO A 195 -7.87 -7.04 8.05
N GLN A 196 -7.76 -7.59 6.83
CA GLN A 196 -7.33 -6.80 5.66
C GLN A 196 -8.34 -5.69 5.33
N LEU A 197 -9.63 -5.92 5.55
CA LEU A 197 -10.69 -4.92 5.39
C LEU A 197 -10.61 -3.83 6.46
N MET A 198 -10.48 -4.21 7.73
CA MET A 198 -10.50 -3.27 8.86
C MET A 198 -9.21 -2.46 8.98
N LEU A 199 -8.05 -3.05 8.67
CA LEU A 199 -6.74 -2.46 8.89
C LEU A 199 -6.08 -1.98 7.59
N GLY A 200 -6.85 -1.89 6.51
CA GLY A 200 -6.40 -1.38 5.21
C GLY A 200 -6.42 0.16 5.08
N GLY A 201 -7.01 0.87 6.06
CA GLY A 201 -7.06 2.34 6.10
C GLY A 201 -8.21 3.00 5.35
N ALA A 202 -9.06 2.23 4.65
CA ALA A 202 -10.19 2.74 3.88
C ALA A 202 -11.52 2.78 4.65
N ILE A 203 -11.83 1.72 5.41
CA ILE A 203 -13.08 1.64 6.20
C ILE A 203 -12.90 2.33 7.55
N VAL A 204 -11.75 2.10 8.19
CA VAL A 204 -11.35 2.74 9.45
C VAL A 204 -10.01 3.40 9.21
N THR A 205 -9.93 4.72 9.41
CA THR A 205 -8.70 5.49 9.26
C THR A 205 -7.76 5.21 10.44
N PHE A 206 -6.45 5.32 10.22
CA PHE A 206 -5.45 4.89 11.21
C PHE A 206 -5.40 5.74 12.48
N ASP A 207 -5.86 6.98 12.41
CA ASP A 207 -6.04 7.91 13.53
C ASP A 207 -7.24 7.56 14.42
N GLN A 208 -8.24 6.86 13.86
CA GLN A 208 -9.46 6.43 14.58
C GLN A 208 -9.34 5.02 15.18
N LEU A 209 -8.20 4.36 15.00
CA LEU A 209 -7.94 3.08 15.65
C LEU A 209 -7.82 3.25 17.18
N ASN A 210 -7.83 2.13 17.90
CA ASN A 210 -7.58 2.15 19.34
C ASN A 210 -6.29 2.95 19.66
N PRO A 211 -6.30 3.88 20.63
CA PRO A 211 -5.16 4.74 20.95
C PRO A 211 -3.83 4.00 21.15
N SER A 212 -3.87 2.76 21.65
CA SER A 212 -2.68 1.91 21.84
C SER A 212 -1.97 1.49 20.53
N ILE A 213 -2.67 1.56 19.40
CA ILE A 213 -2.15 1.19 18.06
C ILE A 213 -2.33 2.27 17.00
N SER A 214 -3.03 3.36 17.34
CA SER A 214 -3.25 4.50 16.45
C SER A 214 -1.97 5.30 16.23
N ARG A 215 -1.91 6.06 15.13
CA ARG A 215 -0.91 7.11 14.91
C ARG A 215 -1.61 8.38 14.42
N PRO A 216 -1.29 9.57 14.96
CA PRO A 216 -1.93 10.81 14.52
C PRO A 216 -1.66 11.15 13.05
N SER A 217 -0.46 10.80 12.57
CA SER A 217 -0.10 10.90 11.16
C SER A 217 0.62 9.62 10.72
N GLY A 218 0.26 9.13 9.54
CA GLY A 218 0.82 7.90 8.98
C GLY A 218 0.10 6.62 9.40
N VAL A 219 0.77 5.49 9.17
CA VAL A 219 0.14 4.17 9.24
C VAL A 219 0.48 3.46 10.54
N SER A 220 -0.52 2.85 11.16
CA SER A 220 -0.34 2.06 12.38
C SER A 220 0.65 0.91 12.16
N PRO A 221 1.43 0.50 13.17
CA PRO A 221 2.35 -0.62 13.05
C PRO A 221 1.68 -1.90 12.54
N VAL A 222 0.43 -2.15 12.96
CA VAL A 222 -0.36 -3.31 12.52
C VAL A 222 -0.80 -3.17 11.06
N GLY A 223 -1.15 -1.96 10.62
CA GLY A 223 -1.49 -1.65 9.24
C GLY A 223 -0.34 -1.89 8.26
N GLN A 224 0.91 -1.74 8.70
CA GLN A 224 2.09 -2.00 7.86
C GLN A 224 2.22 -3.46 7.41
N VAL A 225 1.61 -4.40 8.13
CA VAL A 225 1.60 -5.83 7.78
C VAL A 225 0.51 -6.18 6.75
N MET A 226 -0.49 -5.32 6.59
CA MET A 226 -1.65 -5.61 5.73
C MET A 226 -1.30 -5.43 4.26
N ILE A 227 -1.56 -6.45 3.44
CA ILE A 227 -1.38 -6.40 1.99
C ILE A 227 -2.34 -5.35 1.40
N SER A 228 -3.56 -5.26 1.94
CA SER A 228 -4.58 -4.32 1.49
C SER A 228 -4.14 -2.87 1.63
N ARG A 229 -3.45 -2.52 2.72
CA ARG A 229 -2.92 -1.18 2.98
C ARG A 229 -2.02 -0.71 1.84
N TRP A 230 -1.05 -1.54 1.45
CA TRP A 230 -0.05 -1.19 0.42
C TRP A 230 -0.67 -1.12 -0.97
N GLY A 231 -1.59 -2.05 -1.29
CA GLY A 231 -2.32 -2.02 -2.55
C GLY A 231 -3.23 -0.80 -2.67
N PHE A 232 -3.93 -0.45 -1.58
CA PHE A 232 -4.86 0.67 -1.57
C PHE A 232 -4.14 2.01 -1.69
N GLU A 233 -3.10 2.25 -0.89
CA GLU A 233 -2.28 3.46 -1.01
C GLU A 233 -1.62 3.59 -2.38
N ALA A 234 -1.16 2.49 -2.99
CA ALA A 234 -0.63 2.51 -4.34
C ALA A 234 -1.67 2.99 -5.36
N LEU A 235 -2.91 2.50 -5.28
CA LEU A 235 -3.97 2.91 -6.19
C LEU A 235 -4.50 4.32 -5.96
N THR A 236 -4.67 4.74 -4.70
CA THR A 236 -5.16 6.09 -4.41
C THR A 236 -4.14 7.13 -4.86
N THR A 237 -2.86 6.94 -4.54
CA THR A 237 -1.78 7.86 -4.98
C THR A 237 -1.58 7.86 -6.49
N LEU A 238 -1.76 6.72 -7.17
CA LEU A 238 -1.71 6.65 -8.62
C LEU A 238 -2.73 7.61 -9.26
N TYR A 239 -3.98 7.57 -8.81
CA TYR A 239 -5.06 8.36 -9.39
C TYR A 239 -5.19 9.77 -8.80
N SER A 240 -4.60 10.05 -7.64
CA SER A 240 -4.63 11.38 -7.02
C SER A 240 -3.38 12.23 -7.32
N ALA A 241 -2.23 11.62 -7.65
CA ALA A 241 -0.97 12.33 -7.86
C ALA A 241 -0.34 12.11 -9.24
N GLU A 242 -0.59 10.98 -9.90
CA GLU A 242 0.15 10.59 -11.11
C GLU A 242 -0.66 10.78 -12.41
N THR A 243 -1.93 11.22 -12.35
CA THR A 243 -2.71 11.57 -13.55
C THR A 243 -2.13 12.79 -14.25
N GLU A 244 -2.41 12.98 -15.55
CA GLU A 244 -1.80 14.09 -16.30
C GLU A 244 -2.08 15.45 -15.62
N TYR A 245 -3.33 15.64 -15.17
CA TYR A 245 -3.75 16.85 -14.49
C TYR A 245 -3.12 16.99 -13.10
N ALA A 246 -3.19 15.93 -12.28
CA ALA A 246 -2.65 15.97 -10.92
C ALA A 246 -1.13 16.14 -10.90
N ALA A 247 -0.40 15.38 -11.72
CA ALA A 247 1.05 15.42 -11.79
C ALA A 247 1.58 16.79 -12.22
N ALA A 248 0.90 17.45 -13.17
CA ALA A 248 1.26 18.79 -13.64
C ALA A 248 1.16 19.85 -12.52
N LEU A 249 0.20 19.70 -11.61
CA LEU A 249 -0.06 20.66 -10.54
C LEU A 249 0.52 20.24 -9.18
N LEU A 250 1.06 19.02 -9.07
CA LEU A 250 1.45 18.40 -7.81
C LEU A 250 2.41 19.26 -6.99
N ASN A 251 3.52 19.70 -7.58
CA ASN A 251 4.53 20.49 -6.86
C ASN A 251 3.97 21.86 -6.41
N ALA A 252 3.12 22.49 -7.23
CA ALA A 252 2.52 23.77 -6.88
C ALA A 252 1.49 23.62 -5.75
N ASN A 253 0.66 22.57 -5.82
CA ASN A 253 -0.29 22.24 -4.76
C ASN A 253 0.42 21.83 -3.46
N GLU A 254 1.54 21.12 -3.55
CA GLU A 254 2.36 20.74 -2.39
C GLU A 254 2.87 21.97 -1.63
N SER A 255 3.49 22.92 -2.34
CA SER A 255 3.93 24.18 -1.73
C SER A 255 2.76 25.02 -1.21
N LEU A 256 1.61 25.02 -1.89
CA LEU A 256 0.40 25.72 -1.42
C LEU A 256 -0.12 25.12 -0.11
N ALA A 257 -0.25 23.80 -0.03
CA ALA A 257 -0.71 23.08 1.15
C ALA A 257 0.23 23.30 2.34
N GLN A 258 1.54 23.19 2.11
CA GLN A 258 2.55 23.41 3.14
C GLN A 258 2.51 24.84 3.69
N SER A 259 2.52 25.86 2.82
CA SER A 259 2.45 27.25 3.27
C SER A 259 1.11 27.59 3.95
N ALA A 260 0.00 27.00 3.49
CA ALA A 260 -1.31 27.16 4.15
C ALA A 260 -1.32 26.54 5.54
N PHE A 261 -0.82 25.31 5.70
CA PHE A 261 -0.69 24.66 7.00
C PHE A 261 0.15 25.50 7.98
N LEU A 262 1.33 25.94 7.53
CA LEU A 262 2.24 26.72 8.38
C LEU A 262 1.63 28.04 8.83
N ARG A 263 0.92 28.73 7.92
CA ARG A 263 0.30 30.03 8.17
C ARG A 263 -0.98 29.97 9.02
N ASP A 264 -1.82 28.96 8.77
CA ASP A 264 -3.20 28.94 9.26
C ASP A 264 -3.42 27.97 10.43
N ARG A 265 -2.55 26.97 10.61
CA ARG A 265 -2.67 25.95 11.66
C ARG A 265 -1.48 25.91 12.60
N TRP A 266 -0.28 25.74 12.04
CA TRP A 266 0.95 25.66 12.83
C TRP A 266 1.24 26.97 13.57
N HIS A 267 1.12 28.12 12.90
CA HIS A 267 1.38 29.41 13.54
C HIS A 267 0.47 29.69 14.76
N PRO A 268 -0.87 29.62 14.67
CA PRO A 268 -1.73 29.79 15.84
C PRO A 268 -1.43 28.79 16.96
N GLU A 269 -1.10 27.54 16.62
CA GLU A 269 -0.72 26.53 17.60
C GLU A 269 0.62 26.88 18.27
N MET A 270 1.61 27.39 17.53
CA MET A 270 2.87 27.85 18.11
C MET A 270 2.69 29.03 19.05
N VAL A 271 1.83 29.99 18.71
CA VAL A 271 1.46 31.07 19.65
C VAL A 271 0.88 30.50 20.94
N ARG A 272 0.03 29.47 20.85
CA ARG A 272 -0.52 28.76 22.02
C ARG A 272 0.58 28.08 22.83
N GLN A 273 1.52 27.39 22.18
CA GLN A 273 2.63 26.69 22.84
C GLN A 273 3.59 27.67 23.53
N ILE A 274 3.95 28.79 22.89
CA ILE A 274 4.77 29.86 23.49
C ILE A 274 4.07 30.44 24.72
N THR A 275 2.77 30.71 24.63
CA THR A 275 1.99 31.24 25.74
C THR A 275 1.95 30.26 26.92
N GLN A 276 1.81 28.97 26.66
CA GLN A 276 1.82 27.94 27.70
C GLN A 276 3.21 27.74 28.32
N ALA A 277 4.26 27.81 27.50
CA ALA A 277 5.65 27.74 27.96
C ALA A 277 5.99 28.93 28.87
N HIS A 278 5.55 30.14 28.51
CA HIS A 278 5.65 31.33 29.36
C HIS A 278 4.89 31.16 30.69
N GLN A 279 3.74 30.47 30.68
CA GLN A 279 2.98 30.11 31.89
C GLN A 279 3.60 28.97 32.71
N GLY A 280 4.79 28.47 32.35
CA GLY A 280 5.52 27.43 33.08
C GLY A 280 5.19 26.00 32.67
N ASN A 281 4.52 25.76 31.53
CA ASN A 281 4.29 24.42 31.03
C ASN A 281 5.56 23.83 30.38
N ALA A 282 6.20 22.88 31.05
CA ALA A 282 7.42 22.22 30.59
C ALA A 282 7.26 21.41 29.28
N GLU A 283 6.07 20.85 28.99
CA GLU A 283 5.82 20.12 27.75
C GLU A 283 5.71 21.09 26.56
N ALA A 284 5.04 22.22 26.77
CA ALA A 284 4.95 23.29 25.79
C ALA A 284 6.34 23.88 25.50
N LEU A 285 7.16 24.12 26.53
CA LEU A 285 8.54 24.59 26.38
C LEU A 285 9.38 23.66 25.49
N ARG A 286 9.28 22.33 25.72
CA ARG A 286 9.98 21.33 24.89
C ARG A 286 9.50 21.35 23.44
N THR A 287 8.20 21.55 23.22
CA THR A 287 7.62 21.66 21.88
C THR A 287 8.13 22.91 21.18
N VAL A 288 8.13 24.06 21.86
CA VAL A 288 8.66 25.32 21.31
C VAL A 288 10.14 25.16 20.95
N ALA A 289 10.96 24.62 21.86
CA ALA A 289 12.38 24.39 21.62
C ALA A 289 12.62 23.47 20.41
N ALA A 290 11.88 22.37 20.30
CA ALA A 290 12.04 21.42 19.20
C ALA A 290 11.68 22.05 17.84
N GLU A 291 10.56 22.78 17.77
CA GLU A 291 10.11 23.45 16.55
C GLU A 291 11.03 24.60 16.13
N TRP A 292 11.49 25.43 17.09
CA TRP A 292 12.44 26.52 16.81
C TRP A 292 13.78 26.00 16.30
N ASN A 293 14.33 24.97 16.95
CA ASN A 293 15.55 24.33 16.49
C ASN A 293 15.40 23.78 15.07
N ALA A 294 14.26 23.14 14.77
CA ALA A 294 13.98 22.63 13.43
C ALA A 294 13.88 23.75 12.38
N LEU A 295 13.32 24.92 12.72
CA LEU A 295 13.29 26.08 11.80
C LEU A 295 14.69 26.67 11.59
N PHE A 296 15.48 26.78 12.66
CA PHE A 296 16.86 27.26 12.60
C PHE A 296 17.76 26.37 11.77
N GLU A 297 17.71 25.04 11.96
CA GLU A 297 18.48 24.08 11.17
C GLU A 297 18.14 24.14 9.67
N ARG A 298 16.91 24.54 9.34
CA ARG A 298 16.46 24.77 7.96
C ARG A 298 16.81 26.15 7.41
N GLY A 299 17.36 27.04 8.25
CA GLY A 299 17.64 28.44 7.88
C GLY A 299 16.37 29.24 7.58
N GLU A 300 15.24 28.85 8.17
CA GLU A 300 13.94 29.50 7.95
C GLU A 300 13.71 30.70 8.88
N ILE A 301 14.48 30.80 9.97
CA ILE A 301 14.47 31.90 10.93
C ILE A 301 15.90 32.25 11.36
N ASP A 302 16.14 33.51 11.68
CA ASP A 302 17.31 33.94 12.45
C ASP A 302 16.96 33.86 13.93
N VAL A 303 17.71 33.09 14.72
CA VAL A 303 17.42 32.90 16.15
C VAL A 303 17.95 34.07 16.96
N ASN A 304 17.05 34.89 17.49
CA ASN A 304 17.40 36.03 18.36
C ASN A 304 17.04 35.79 19.84
N ALA A 305 16.20 34.79 20.15
CA ALA A 305 15.88 34.38 21.51
C ALA A 305 16.58 33.07 21.88
N ARG A 306 17.14 32.99 23.10
CA ARG A 306 17.69 31.76 23.69
C ARG A 306 17.07 31.58 25.06
N PHE A 307 16.40 30.46 25.26
CA PHE A 307 15.69 30.14 26.49
C PHE A 307 16.10 28.74 26.98
N GLU A 308 16.38 28.60 28.27
CA GLU A 308 16.79 27.33 28.91
C GLU A 308 15.76 26.86 29.96
N ASP A 309 15.35 27.76 30.87
CA ASP A 309 14.48 27.46 32.02
C ASP A 309 13.15 28.23 31.98
N GLY A 310 12.38 28.05 30.90
CA GLY A 310 11.11 28.76 30.67
C GLY A 310 11.26 29.86 29.63
N ILE A 311 10.19 30.64 29.42
CA ILE A 311 10.19 31.78 28.49
C ILE A 311 9.77 33.02 29.27
N ASP A 312 10.64 34.03 29.38
CA ASP A 312 10.29 35.30 30.02
C ASP A 312 9.48 36.23 29.09
N GLU A 313 9.03 37.39 29.59
CA GLU A 313 8.20 38.32 28.82
C GLU A 313 8.94 38.93 27.62
N ALA A 314 10.25 39.17 27.74
CA ALA A 314 11.07 39.73 26.67
C ALA A 314 11.36 38.68 25.60
N GLU A 315 11.70 37.45 25.99
CA GLU A 315 11.87 36.30 25.11
C GLU A 315 10.57 35.99 24.36
N MET A 316 9.43 35.99 25.06
CA MET A 316 8.13 35.78 24.43
C MET A 316 7.84 36.84 23.35
N ALA A 317 8.15 38.12 23.62
CA ALA A 317 7.96 39.18 22.64
C ALA A 317 8.82 38.96 21.37
N ILE A 318 10.08 38.54 21.54
CA ILE A 318 11.00 38.23 20.42
C ILE A 318 10.47 37.03 19.63
N LEU A 319 10.09 35.93 20.30
CA LEU A 319 9.58 34.73 19.66
C LEU A 319 8.30 35.01 18.86
N LEU A 320 7.39 35.83 19.39
CA LEU A 320 6.16 36.20 18.69
C LEU A 320 6.42 37.11 17.47
N ASP A 321 7.40 38.01 17.53
CA ASP A 321 7.79 38.82 16.37
C ASP A 321 8.43 37.95 15.28
N GLU A 322 9.39 37.09 15.63
CA GLU A 322 9.99 36.11 14.71
C GLU A 322 8.92 35.22 14.05
N LEU A 323 7.94 34.78 14.83
CA LEU A 323 6.84 33.93 14.36
C LEU A 323 5.94 34.66 13.35
N GLU A 324 5.63 35.93 13.57
CA GLU A 324 4.84 36.72 12.62
C GLU A 324 5.65 37.05 11.36
N GLN A 325 6.96 37.31 11.47
CA GLN A 325 7.85 37.43 10.31
C GLN A 325 7.84 36.14 9.47
N TYR A 326 7.98 34.98 10.12
CA TYR A 326 7.89 33.68 9.48
C TYR A 326 6.53 33.48 8.79
N ARG A 327 5.43 33.88 9.43
CA ARG A 327 4.09 33.82 8.84
C ARG A 327 3.98 34.66 7.55
N GLN A 328 4.60 35.83 7.51
CA GLN A 328 4.63 36.68 6.31
C GLN A 328 5.46 36.04 5.19
N VAL A 329 6.59 35.41 5.52
CA VAL A 329 7.37 34.60 4.56
C VAL A 329 6.48 33.50 3.96
N GLN A 330 5.74 32.76 4.79
CA GLN A 330 4.82 31.71 4.30
C GLN A 330 3.67 32.27 3.45
N ARG A 331 3.17 33.47 3.76
CA ARG A 331 2.18 34.16 2.92
C ARG A 331 2.72 34.49 1.53
N ASN A 332 3.97 34.94 1.46
CA ASN A 332 4.65 35.22 0.18
C ASN A 332 4.92 33.93 -0.60
N ASN A 333 5.38 32.87 0.07
CA ASN A 333 5.56 31.54 -0.51
C ASN A 333 4.25 30.99 -1.10
N TRP A 334 3.14 31.17 -0.39
CA TRP A 334 1.81 30.79 -0.86
C TRP A 334 1.42 31.56 -2.14
N ARG A 335 1.61 32.89 -2.16
CA ARG A 335 1.31 33.71 -3.35
C ARG A 335 2.17 33.30 -4.55
N ALA A 336 3.46 33.08 -4.34
CA ALA A 336 4.37 32.61 -5.38
C ALA A 336 3.94 31.23 -5.92
N SER A 337 3.54 30.31 -5.04
CA SER A 337 3.07 28.97 -5.42
C SER A 337 1.74 29.01 -6.17
N LYS A 338 0.83 29.91 -5.79
CA LYS A 338 -0.41 30.16 -6.54
C LYS A 338 -0.12 30.66 -7.95
N ASN A 339 0.77 31.65 -8.10
CA ASN A 339 1.16 32.14 -9.43
C ASN A 339 1.79 31.03 -10.28
N ARG A 340 2.63 30.16 -9.70
CA ARG A 340 3.18 28.99 -10.41
C ARG A 340 2.08 28.03 -10.87
N LYS A 341 1.05 27.80 -10.04
CA LYS A 341 -0.10 26.97 -10.41
C LYS A 341 -0.86 27.57 -11.61
N ASP A 342 -1.17 28.86 -11.52
CA ASP A 342 -1.89 29.60 -12.58
C ASP A 342 -1.07 29.63 -13.89
N ASP A 343 0.25 29.75 -13.81
CA ASP A 343 1.16 29.65 -14.95
C ASP A 343 1.11 28.27 -15.62
N VAL A 344 1.07 27.18 -14.85
CA VAL A 344 0.93 25.82 -15.40
C VAL A 344 -0.42 25.66 -16.10
N LEU A 345 -1.51 26.12 -15.49
CA LEU A 345 -2.85 26.08 -16.07
C LEU A 345 -2.89 26.81 -17.41
N ARG A 346 -2.34 28.04 -17.47
CA ARG A 346 -2.26 28.84 -18.69
C ARG A 346 -1.40 28.19 -19.77
N LYS A 347 -0.22 27.66 -19.41
CA LYS A 347 0.67 26.98 -20.38
C LYS A 347 0.02 25.74 -21.00
N LYS A 348 -0.85 25.06 -20.25
CA LYS A 348 -1.60 23.89 -20.71
C LYS A 348 -2.92 24.26 -21.39
N GLY A 349 -3.35 25.52 -21.34
CA GLY A 349 -4.65 25.99 -21.84
C GLY A 349 -5.82 25.46 -21.01
N TRP A 350 -5.58 25.10 -19.74
CA TRP A 350 -6.59 24.62 -18.78
C TRP A 350 -7.20 25.75 -17.94
N ASP A 351 -6.74 26.98 -18.15
CA ASP A 351 -7.36 28.21 -17.67
C ASP A 351 -8.65 28.55 -18.44
N ASP A 352 -8.75 28.11 -19.70
CA ASP A 352 -9.99 28.13 -20.46
C ASP A 352 -11.08 27.28 -19.78
N PRO A 353 -12.30 27.82 -19.52
CA PRO A 353 -13.33 27.12 -18.77
C PRO A 353 -13.77 25.78 -19.37
N GLU A 354 -13.87 25.67 -20.70
CA GLU A 354 -14.32 24.44 -21.36
C GLU A 354 -13.25 23.36 -21.28
N LYS A 355 -12.01 23.71 -21.67
CA LYS A 355 -10.88 22.77 -21.60
C LYS A 355 -10.54 22.37 -20.17
N GLY A 356 -10.58 23.34 -19.25
CA GLY A 356 -10.35 23.13 -17.82
C GLY A 356 -11.39 22.23 -17.17
N LYS A 357 -12.67 22.35 -17.57
CA LYS A 357 -13.73 21.46 -17.12
C LYS A 357 -13.52 20.04 -17.68
N ALA A 358 -13.29 19.92 -18.99
CA ALA A 358 -13.13 18.62 -19.65
C ALA A 358 -11.95 17.82 -19.08
N ILE A 359 -10.79 18.46 -18.86
CA ILE A 359 -9.63 17.76 -18.28
C ILE A 359 -9.87 17.35 -16.82
N LYS A 360 -10.59 18.15 -16.04
CA LYS A 360 -10.94 17.81 -14.65
C LYS A 360 -11.90 16.62 -14.62
N GLU A 361 -12.96 16.65 -15.42
CA GLU A 361 -13.93 15.54 -15.52
C GLU A 361 -13.26 14.22 -15.95
N ALA A 362 -12.19 14.29 -16.75
CA ALA A 362 -11.46 13.11 -17.18
C ALA A 362 -10.36 12.63 -16.21
N GLN A 363 -9.69 13.53 -15.48
CA GLN A 363 -8.41 13.22 -14.80
C GLN A 363 -8.37 13.55 -13.30
N TYR A 364 -9.39 14.23 -12.77
CA TYR A 364 -9.38 14.75 -11.41
C TYR A 364 -10.68 14.42 -10.68
N ASN A 365 -10.59 13.59 -9.64
CA ASN A 365 -11.73 13.20 -8.82
C ASN A 365 -11.62 13.86 -7.43
N GLN A 366 -12.57 14.75 -7.11
CA GLN A 366 -12.53 15.51 -5.85
C GLN A 366 -12.65 14.59 -4.62
N VAL A 367 -13.54 13.59 -4.65
CA VAL A 367 -13.73 12.66 -3.52
C VAL A 367 -12.46 11.89 -3.21
N LEU A 368 -11.73 11.45 -4.24
CA LEU A 368 -10.43 10.81 -4.09
C LEU A 368 -9.39 11.76 -3.50
N ILE A 369 -9.38 13.02 -3.93
CA ILE A 369 -8.47 14.01 -3.37
C ILE A 369 -8.76 14.21 -1.89
N ASP A 370 -10.02 14.42 -1.51
CA ASP A 370 -10.44 14.61 -0.12
C ASP A 370 -10.07 13.42 0.77
N TRP A 371 -10.13 12.19 0.24
CA TRP A 371 -9.64 11.00 0.93
C TRP A 371 -8.13 11.05 1.15
N THR A 372 -7.38 11.43 0.13
CA THR A 372 -5.91 11.48 0.21
C THR A 372 -5.36 12.69 0.97
N THR A 373 -6.13 13.77 1.10
CA THR A 373 -5.80 14.93 1.94
C THR A 373 -6.43 14.84 3.33
N GLN A 374 -7.26 13.83 3.60
CA GLN A 374 -8.00 13.66 4.86
C GLN A 374 -8.93 14.85 5.17
N ASP A 375 -9.43 15.54 4.14
CA ASP A 375 -10.29 16.71 4.32
C ASP A 375 -11.67 16.38 4.90
N GLN A 376 -12.12 15.14 4.74
CA GLN A 376 -13.42 14.65 5.26
C GLN A 376 -13.41 14.39 6.77
N VAL A 377 -12.24 14.31 7.41
CA VAL A 377 -12.14 14.07 8.86
C VAL A 377 -12.32 15.41 9.58
N LEU A 378 -13.35 15.51 10.41
CA LEU A 378 -13.57 16.65 11.31
C LEU A 378 -12.50 16.64 12.42
N ASN A 379 -11.31 17.10 12.09
CA ASN A 379 -10.19 17.26 13.01
C ASN A 379 -9.63 18.70 12.95
N GLN A 380 -8.77 19.05 13.91
CA GLN A 380 -8.11 20.36 13.96
C GLN A 380 -7.13 20.59 12.79
N GLY A 381 -6.84 19.55 12.01
CA GLY A 381 -5.87 19.57 10.91
C GLY A 381 -4.41 19.63 11.34
N PHE A 382 -4.14 19.42 12.62
CA PHE A 382 -2.81 19.18 13.17
C PHE A 382 -2.92 18.28 14.43
N SER A 383 -1.78 17.76 14.88
CA SER A 383 -1.65 17.08 16.18
C SER A 383 -0.29 17.40 16.78
N VAL A 384 -0.24 17.64 18.09
CA VAL A 384 1.03 17.69 18.84
C VAL A 384 1.39 16.26 19.23
N TYR A 385 2.50 15.74 18.73
CA TYR A 385 2.96 14.39 19.00
C TYR A 385 4.48 14.38 19.14
N GLN A 386 4.99 13.81 20.24
CA GLN A 386 6.43 13.76 20.54
C GLN A 386 7.10 15.16 20.46
N ASN A 387 6.46 16.18 21.04
CA ASN A 387 6.92 17.57 21.04
C ASN A 387 7.05 18.20 19.64
N GLN A 388 6.33 17.68 18.64
CA GLN A 388 6.26 18.26 17.30
C GLN A 388 4.82 18.49 16.87
N ILE A 389 4.58 19.57 16.12
CA ILE A 389 3.30 19.89 15.51
C ILE A 389 3.25 19.25 14.13
N ILE A 390 2.52 18.14 14.04
CA ILE A 390 2.43 17.35 12.82
C ILE A 390 1.16 17.74 12.04
N ASN A 391 1.31 17.91 10.73
CA ASN A 391 0.17 18.08 9.83
C ASN A 391 -0.62 16.76 9.71
N THR A 392 -1.91 16.80 10.06
CA THR A 392 -2.84 15.68 9.93
C THR A 392 -3.86 15.90 8.80
N LYS A 393 -3.64 16.93 7.97
CA LYS A 393 -4.32 17.18 6.70
C LYS A 393 -3.32 17.19 5.57
N ASP A 394 -3.83 17.24 4.34
CA ASP A 394 -3.02 17.35 3.13
C ASP A 394 -1.99 16.21 3.00
N ALA A 395 -2.32 15.01 3.49
CA ALA A 395 -1.42 13.87 3.53
C ALA A 395 -0.83 13.51 2.16
N LEU A 396 -1.56 13.77 1.07
CA LEU A 396 -1.10 13.68 -0.32
C LEU A 396 0.19 14.47 -0.60
N TYR A 397 0.31 15.63 0.05
CA TYR A 397 1.38 16.60 -0.11
C TYR A 397 2.42 16.52 1.02
N ALA A 398 2.36 15.49 1.87
CA ALA A 398 3.33 15.30 2.92
C ALA A 398 4.74 15.05 2.35
N ALA A 399 5.75 15.42 3.14
CA ALA A 399 7.14 15.24 2.77
C ALA A 399 7.46 13.75 2.49
N PRO A 400 8.35 13.46 1.53
CA PRO A 400 8.67 12.10 1.15
C PRO A 400 9.52 11.41 2.23
N GLU A 401 8.96 10.37 2.82
CA GLU A 401 9.64 9.49 3.78
C GLU A 401 9.80 8.07 3.22
N TRP A 402 10.44 7.20 4.02
CA TRP A 402 10.48 5.77 3.71
C TRP A 402 9.05 5.22 3.53
N PRO A 403 8.79 4.33 2.55
CA PRO A 403 7.43 3.94 2.16
C PRO A 403 6.46 3.58 3.30
N GLY A 404 6.95 2.98 4.40
CA GLY A 404 6.15 2.61 5.57
C GLY A 404 6.21 3.55 6.79
N LEU A 405 6.98 4.63 6.76
CA LEU A 405 7.10 5.55 7.93
C LEU A 405 6.32 6.85 7.77
N GLY A 406 6.15 7.35 6.56
CA GLY A 406 5.45 8.63 6.31
C GLY A 406 3.93 8.54 6.29
N ALA A 407 3.32 9.65 5.86
CA ALA A 407 1.86 9.75 5.72
C ALA A 407 1.29 8.68 4.78
N PHE A 408 0.08 8.19 5.11
CA PHE A 408 -0.57 7.06 4.42
C PHE A 408 -1.00 7.35 2.99
N HIS A 409 -1.10 8.61 2.58
CA HIS A 409 -1.49 8.95 1.21
C HIS A 409 -0.46 9.86 0.54
N ALA A 410 0.74 9.98 1.10
CA ALA A 410 1.82 10.78 0.51
C ALA A 410 2.07 10.39 -0.94
N SER A 411 2.10 11.37 -1.85
CA SER A 411 2.32 11.16 -3.28
C SER A 411 3.72 10.63 -3.61
N LYS A 412 4.69 10.91 -2.75
CA LYS A 412 6.11 10.58 -2.96
C LYS A 412 6.64 9.73 -1.80
N SER A 413 7.63 8.90 -2.11
CA SER A 413 8.41 8.16 -1.12
C SER A 413 9.90 8.34 -1.37
N ARG A 414 10.70 8.19 -0.30
CA ARG A 414 12.15 8.31 -0.32
C ARG A 414 12.79 6.96 -0.02
N PHE A 415 13.74 6.55 -0.85
CA PHE A 415 14.59 5.39 -0.62
C PHE A 415 16.06 5.80 -0.73
N GLY A 416 16.74 5.90 0.42
CA GLY A 416 18.05 6.53 0.51
C GLY A 416 17.97 7.99 0.07
N GLN A 417 18.75 8.36 -0.95
CA GLN A 417 18.75 9.72 -1.52
C GLN A 417 17.75 9.91 -2.67
N ARG A 418 17.10 8.85 -3.16
CA ARG A 418 16.18 8.93 -4.31
C ARG A 418 14.75 9.17 -3.84
N VAL A 419 14.08 10.12 -4.48
CA VAL A 419 12.63 10.36 -4.35
C VAL A 419 11.92 9.76 -5.55
N MET A 420 10.86 9.00 -5.30
CA MET A 420 10.08 8.30 -6.32
C MET A 420 8.58 8.40 -6.02
N PRO A 421 7.70 8.18 -7.00
CA PRO A 421 6.26 8.07 -6.75
C PRO A 421 5.96 7.01 -5.69
N LYS A 422 4.94 7.23 -4.88
CA LYS A 422 4.59 6.34 -3.77
C LYS A 422 4.18 4.94 -4.26
N SER A 423 3.53 4.84 -5.42
CA SER A 423 3.18 3.59 -6.09
C SER A 423 4.38 2.63 -6.18
N TRP A 424 5.55 3.12 -6.59
CA TRP A 424 6.80 2.34 -6.67
C TRP A 424 7.27 1.86 -5.30
N GLY A 425 7.25 2.73 -4.29
CA GLY A 425 7.60 2.36 -2.92
C GLY A 425 6.71 1.24 -2.39
N ASN A 426 5.42 1.29 -2.69
CA ASN A 426 4.46 0.27 -2.29
C ASN A 426 4.68 -1.05 -3.03
N TRP A 427 4.96 -1.02 -4.33
CA TRP A 427 5.32 -2.22 -5.09
C TRP A 427 6.60 -2.86 -4.55
N MET A 428 7.61 -2.06 -4.21
CA MET A 428 8.85 -2.57 -3.60
C MET A 428 8.56 -3.33 -2.31
N VAL A 429 7.67 -2.82 -1.46
CA VAL A 429 7.30 -3.50 -0.21
C VAL A 429 6.47 -4.75 -0.46
N LEU A 430 5.52 -4.73 -1.40
CA LEU A 430 4.73 -5.91 -1.78
C LEU A 430 5.62 -7.03 -2.33
N TRP A 431 6.54 -6.72 -3.23
CA TRP A 431 7.48 -7.69 -3.79
C TRP A 431 8.54 -8.12 -2.77
N GLY A 432 9.00 -7.22 -1.90
CA GLY A 432 9.86 -7.55 -0.76
C GLY A 432 9.20 -8.57 0.16
N THR A 433 7.95 -8.34 0.55
CA THR A 433 7.13 -9.28 1.34
C THR A 433 6.94 -10.60 0.62
N THR A 434 6.67 -10.56 -0.69
CA THR A 434 6.55 -11.75 -1.55
C THR A 434 7.82 -12.59 -1.52
N LEU A 435 8.99 -11.97 -1.64
CA LEU A 435 10.29 -12.65 -1.55
C LEU A 435 10.54 -13.23 -0.15
N VAL A 436 10.21 -12.50 0.92
CA VAL A 436 10.30 -13.00 2.30
C VAL A 436 9.43 -14.24 2.51
N PHE A 437 8.21 -14.26 1.97
CA PHE A 437 7.35 -15.44 2.02
C PHE A 437 7.92 -16.60 1.19
N MET A 438 8.45 -16.34 -0.01
CA MET A 438 9.13 -17.36 -0.80
C MET A 438 10.33 -17.96 -0.06
N LEU A 439 11.16 -17.13 0.59
CA LEU A 439 12.29 -17.58 1.40
C LEU A 439 11.82 -18.42 2.59
N THR A 440 10.80 -17.98 3.31
CA THR A 440 10.17 -18.74 4.40
C THR A 440 9.70 -20.13 3.95
N LEU A 441 9.05 -20.20 2.77
CA LEU A 441 8.62 -21.46 2.16
C LEU A 441 9.80 -22.34 1.70
N SER A 442 10.90 -21.73 1.26
CA SER A 442 12.12 -22.43 0.86
C SER A 442 12.81 -23.09 2.07
N LEU A 443 12.76 -22.44 3.24
CA LEU A 443 13.35 -22.89 4.51
C LEU A 443 12.48 -23.94 5.24
N LYS A 444 11.70 -24.74 4.49
CA LYS A 444 10.71 -25.73 4.96
C LYS A 444 11.14 -26.64 6.14
N ASN A 445 12.44 -26.81 6.38
CA ASN A 445 12.96 -27.60 7.50
C ASN A 445 13.09 -26.82 8.83
N ALA A 446 13.06 -25.48 8.82
CA ALA A 446 13.18 -24.65 10.02
C ALA A 446 11.86 -24.46 10.80
N PHE A 447 10.72 -24.46 10.09
CA PHE A 447 9.40 -24.17 10.67
C PHE A 447 8.50 -25.40 10.90
N ARG A 448 9.04 -26.62 10.80
CA ARG A 448 8.29 -27.78 11.28
C ARG A 448 8.21 -27.69 12.80
N LEU A 449 7.02 -27.36 13.32
CA LEU A 449 6.67 -27.53 14.73
C LEU A 449 7.26 -28.85 15.24
N ARG A 450 8.20 -28.72 16.19
CA ARG A 450 8.99 -29.79 16.79
C ARG A 450 8.00 -30.71 17.53
N GLY A 451 7.53 -31.75 16.85
CA GLY A 451 6.47 -32.64 17.36
C GLY A 451 5.90 -33.63 16.34
N ARG A 452 6.18 -33.48 15.04
CA ARG A 452 5.80 -34.48 14.04
C ARG A 452 6.78 -35.68 14.05
N SER A 453 6.44 -36.67 14.87
CA SER A 453 7.00 -38.02 14.82
C SER A 453 6.94 -38.60 13.39
N GLN A 454 8.04 -39.20 12.94
CA GLN A 454 8.18 -39.94 11.67
C GLN A 454 7.41 -41.27 11.67
N ARG A 455 6.16 -41.31 12.14
CA ARG A 455 5.37 -42.56 12.06
C ARG A 455 4.39 -42.52 10.90
N ILE A 456 4.53 -43.59 10.11
CA ILE A 456 3.72 -44.11 8.99
C ILE A 456 4.10 -43.59 7.61
#